data_AF-G2WCB8-F1
#
_entry.id   AF-G2WCB8-F1
#
_cell.length_a   1.000
_cell.length_b   1.000
_cell.length_c   1.000
_cell.angle_alpha   90.00
_cell.angle_beta   90.00
_cell.angle_gamma   90.00
#
_symmetry.space_group_name_H-M   'P 1'
#
loop_
_entity.id
_entity.type
_entity.pdbx_description
1 polymer ?
#
loop_
_entity_poly.entity_id
_entity_poly.type
_entity_poly.pdbx_seq_one_letter_code
_entity_poly.pdbx_strand_id
1 'polypeptide(L)'
;MNYLEGVGSKKGGGGIASESQFNLQRRKEVESLLSKGENVPYTFQDEKDDQVRSNPYIYKNHSGKLVCKLCNTMHMSWSSVERHLGGKKHGLNVLRRGISIEKSSLGREGQTTHDFRQQQKIIEAKQSLKNNGTIPVCKIATVKNPKNGSVGLAIQVNYSSEVKENSVDSDDKAKVPPLIRIVSGLELSDTKQKGKKFLVIAYEPFENIAIELPPNEIIFSENNDMDNNNDGVDELNEKCTFWDAISKLYYVQFFFKQAEQEQGDV
;
A
#
# COMPACT_ATOMS: atom_id res chain seq x y z
N MET A 1 54.73 18.66 29.47
CA MET A 1 53.88 19.07 28.33
C MET A 1 54.63 18.71 27.05
N ASN A 2 54.11 17.78 26.25
CA ASN A 2 54.72 17.39 24.97
C ASN A 2 54.11 18.26 23.86
N TYR A 3 54.93 19.10 23.22
CA TYR A 3 54.55 20.03 22.16
C TYR A 3 55.07 19.52 20.79
N LEU A 4 54.67 18.32 20.38
CA LEU A 4 55.12 17.71 19.12
C LEU A 4 54.00 17.48 18.09
N GLU A 5 52.77 17.91 18.35
CA GLU A 5 51.70 17.89 17.34
C GLU A 5 51.78 19.18 16.51
N GLY A 6 52.44 19.11 15.34
CA GLY A 6 52.35 20.17 14.33
C GLY A 6 53.67 20.58 13.64
N VAL A 7 54.80 19.94 13.93
CA VAL A 7 56.06 20.24 13.23
C VAL A 7 56.06 19.49 11.89
N GLY A 8 55.59 20.12 10.81
CA GLY A 8 55.73 19.57 9.45
C GLY A 8 54.63 19.90 8.42
N SER A 9 53.56 20.61 8.78
CA SER A 9 52.55 21.03 7.79
C SER A 9 53.10 22.19 6.94
N LYS A 10 53.28 21.93 5.63
CA LYS A 10 53.61 22.96 4.64
C LYS A 10 52.48 24.00 4.59
N LYS A 11 52.82 25.28 4.52
CA LYS A 11 51.84 26.38 4.42
C LYS A 11 50.90 26.15 3.21
N GLY A 12 49.63 25.89 3.47
CA GLY A 12 48.60 25.57 2.46
C GLY A 12 48.26 24.09 2.28
N GLY A 13 49.03 23.17 2.86
CA GLY A 13 48.68 21.75 2.97
C GLY A 13 48.01 21.52 4.31
N GLY A 14 46.67 21.53 4.34
CA GLY A 14 45.88 21.33 5.55
C GLY A 14 46.48 20.26 6.47
N GLY A 15 46.60 20.58 7.77
CA GLY A 15 47.27 19.72 8.74
C GLY A 15 46.70 18.31 8.81
N ILE A 16 47.49 17.37 9.33
CA ILE A 16 47.02 16.02 9.67
C ILE A 16 45.82 16.15 10.62
N ALA A 17 44.71 15.51 10.27
CA ALA A 17 43.50 15.56 11.07
C ALA A 17 43.77 15.02 12.47
N SER A 18 43.33 15.76 13.49
CA SER A 18 43.47 15.33 14.87
C SER A 18 42.60 14.09 15.14
N GLU A 19 42.95 13.30 16.15
CA GLU A 19 42.16 12.11 16.54
C GLU A 19 40.67 12.46 16.79
N SER A 20 40.40 13.65 17.34
CA SER A 20 39.06 14.18 17.54
C SER A 20 38.27 14.38 16.24
N GLN A 21 38.93 14.79 15.16
CA GLN A 21 38.32 14.96 13.83
C GLN A 21 38.02 13.60 13.19
N PHE A 22 38.94 12.63 13.30
CA PHE A 22 38.70 11.26 12.86
C PHE A 22 37.51 10.62 13.60
N ASN A 23 37.40 10.83 14.91
CA ASN A 23 36.28 10.33 15.71
C ASN A 23 34.95 11.01 15.37
N LEU A 24 34.96 12.26 14.91
CA LEU A 24 33.76 12.94 14.40
C LEU A 24 33.36 12.39 13.03
N GLN A 25 34.32 12.20 12.12
CA GLN A 25 34.07 11.64 10.80
C GLN A 25 33.48 10.23 10.91
N ARG A 26 34.09 9.36 11.72
CA ARG A 26 33.59 8.00 11.98
C ARG A 26 32.15 8.00 12.49
N ARG A 27 31.81 8.94 13.40
CA ARG A 27 30.44 9.08 13.91
C ARG A 27 29.45 9.48 12.82
N LYS A 28 29.82 10.41 11.93
CA LYS A 28 28.98 10.81 10.80
C LYS A 28 28.77 9.68 9.79
N GLU A 29 29.81 8.88 9.52
CA GLU A 29 29.71 7.71 8.64
C GLU A 29 28.76 6.65 9.20
N VAL A 30 28.88 6.32 10.49
CA VAL A 30 27.95 5.42 11.17
C VAL A 30 26.52 5.96 11.13
N GLU A 31 26.33 7.26 11.37
CA GLU A 31 25.01 7.88 11.28
C GLU A 31 24.42 7.82 9.87
N SER A 32 25.23 8.05 8.83
CA SER A 32 24.81 7.94 7.42
C SER A 32 24.41 6.52 7.04
N LEU A 33 25.12 5.52 7.54
CA LEU A 33 24.80 4.11 7.32
C LEU A 33 23.48 3.73 8.01
N LEU A 34 23.29 4.13 9.26
CA LEU A 34 22.07 3.86 10.01
C LEU A 34 20.85 4.58 9.43
N SER A 35 21.05 5.81 8.95
CA SER A 35 20.03 6.58 8.23
C SER A 35 19.70 6.00 6.85
N LYS A 36 20.34 4.89 6.43
CA LYS A 36 20.13 4.23 5.12
C LYS A 36 20.26 5.18 3.92
N GLY A 37 21.07 6.23 4.06
CA GLY A 37 21.21 7.28 3.04
C GLY A 37 19.98 8.18 2.86
N GLU A 38 19.00 8.16 3.77
CA GLU A 38 17.83 9.03 3.67
C GLU A 38 18.16 10.48 4.05
N ASN A 39 17.68 11.43 3.25
CA ASN A 39 17.87 12.85 3.51
C ASN A 39 16.72 13.39 4.36
N VAL A 40 16.99 13.61 5.65
CA VAL A 40 16.03 14.23 6.58
C VAL A 40 16.10 15.76 6.43
N PRO A 41 15.02 16.43 5.96
CA PRO A 41 14.97 17.87 5.79
C PRO A 41 14.92 18.61 7.13
N TYR A 42 15.25 19.90 7.06
CA TYR A 42 15.08 20.78 8.20
C TYR A 42 13.62 21.19 8.36
N THR A 43 13.17 21.42 9.60
CA THR A 43 11.78 21.80 9.90
C THR A 43 11.33 23.12 9.24
N PHE A 44 12.28 24.00 8.91
CA PHE A 44 12.03 25.29 8.27
C PHE A 44 12.14 25.25 6.75
N GLN A 45 12.55 24.11 6.17
CA GLN A 45 12.52 23.94 4.72
C GLN A 45 11.10 23.57 4.32
N ASP A 46 10.51 24.37 3.45
CA ASP A 46 9.22 24.04 2.86
C ASP A 46 9.34 22.68 2.17
N GLU A 47 8.43 21.77 2.51
CA GLU A 47 8.42 20.42 1.99
C GLU A 47 8.22 20.50 0.47
N LYS A 48 9.23 20.08 -0.30
CA LYS A 48 9.04 19.89 -1.73
C LYS A 48 8.22 18.61 -1.89
N ASP A 49 7.01 18.75 -2.41
CA ASP A 49 6.02 17.67 -2.55
C ASP A 49 6.53 16.45 -3.36
N ASP A 50 7.63 16.58 -4.08
CA ASP A 50 8.17 15.55 -4.97
C ASP A 50 8.92 14.41 -4.24
N GLN A 51 9.31 14.56 -2.97
CA GLN A 51 10.08 13.53 -2.25
C GLN A 51 9.29 12.88 -1.10
N VAL A 52 8.73 11.71 -1.38
CA VAL A 52 8.06 10.87 -0.37
C VAL A 52 9.09 10.36 0.64
N ARG A 53 8.78 10.54 1.92
CA ARG A 53 9.65 10.19 3.05
C ARG A 53 9.21 8.90 3.71
N SER A 54 10.16 8.08 4.17
CA SER A 54 9.84 6.85 4.91
C SER A 54 9.15 7.13 6.24
N ASN A 55 9.54 8.20 6.94
CA ASN A 55 8.84 8.68 8.13
C ASN A 55 8.62 10.21 8.08
N PRO A 56 7.37 10.69 7.96
CA PRO A 56 7.07 12.12 7.85
C PRO A 56 7.10 12.87 9.20
N TYR A 57 7.48 12.22 10.31
CA TYR A 57 7.48 12.86 11.63
C TYR A 57 8.85 13.30 12.13
N ILE A 58 9.93 12.77 11.58
CA ILE A 58 11.30 13.10 11.99
C ILE A 58 11.80 14.29 11.17
N TYR A 59 12.41 15.29 11.80
CA TYR A 59 12.99 16.45 11.13
C TYR A 59 14.31 16.83 11.79
N LYS A 60 15.09 17.70 11.14
CA LYS A 60 16.18 18.42 11.79
C LYS A 60 15.70 19.81 12.21
N ASN A 61 15.91 20.17 13.47
CA ASN A 61 15.66 21.54 13.91
C ASN A 61 16.71 22.52 13.32
N HIS A 62 16.56 23.82 13.56
CA HIS A 62 17.53 24.84 13.12
C HIS A 62 18.96 24.61 13.66
N SER A 63 19.11 23.88 14.76
CA SER A 63 20.42 23.52 15.34
C SER A 63 21.00 22.22 14.76
N GLY A 64 20.33 21.58 13.80
CA GLY A 64 20.74 20.30 13.21
C GLY A 64 20.47 19.05 14.06
N LYS A 65 19.76 19.19 15.18
CA LYS A 65 19.33 18.05 16.03
C LYS A 65 18.06 17.41 15.46
N LEU A 66 17.98 16.09 15.58
CA LEU A 66 16.82 15.32 15.13
C LEU A 66 15.67 15.54 16.11
N VAL A 67 14.47 15.79 15.59
CA VAL A 67 13.26 16.02 16.39
C VAL A 67 12.09 15.23 15.82
N CYS A 68 11.25 14.71 16.70
CA CYS A 68 9.98 14.09 16.32
C CYS A 68 8.85 15.10 16.49
N LYS A 69 8.26 15.58 15.38
CA LYS A 69 7.18 16.58 15.37
C LYS A 69 5.94 16.09 16.12
N LEU A 70 5.67 14.79 16.06
CA LEU A 70 4.51 14.17 16.69
C LEU A 70 4.64 14.09 18.22
N CYS A 71 5.83 13.78 18.72
CA CYS A 71 6.07 13.58 20.16
C CYS A 71 6.67 14.80 20.86
N ASN A 72 7.08 15.81 20.08
CA ASN A 72 7.88 16.94 20.51
C ASN A 72 9.11 16.51 21.34
N THR A 73 9.85 15.52 20.83
CA THR A 73 11.06 14.98 21.46
C THR A 73 12.29 15.27 20.61
N MET A 74 13.40 15.60 21.27
CA MET A 74 14.70 15.80 20.64
C MET A 74 15.58 14.55 20.78
N HIS A 75 16.29 14.21 19.72
CA HIS A 75 17.16 13.05 19.59
C HIS A 75 18.56 13.50 19.16
N MET A 76 19.58 12.92 19.79
CA MET A 76 20.99 13.32 19.55
C MET A 76 21.64 12.58 18.39
N SER A 77 21.15 11.39 18.06
CA SER A 77 21.67 10.52 17.00
C SER A 77 20.55 9.72 16.36
N TRP A 78 20.80 9.18 15.17
CA TRP A 78 19.84 8.31 14.49
C TRP A 78 19.44 7.08 15.31
N SER A 79 20.37 6.43 16.02
CA SER A 79 20.04 5.30 16.90
C SER A 79 19.05 5.68 18.01
N SER A 80 19.07 6.93 18.48
CA SER A 80 18.07 7.44 19.43
C SER A 80 16.69 7.59 18.78
N VAL A 81 16.66 7.96 17.49
CA VAL A 81 15.43 8.02 16.70
C VAL A 81 14.85 6.62 16.50
N GLU A 82 15.65 5.63 16.11
CA GLU A 82 15.16 4.25 15.93
C GLU A 82 14.54 3.68 17.21
N ARG A 83 15.20 3.88 18.36
CA ARG A 83 14.66 3.49 19.67
C ARG A 83 13.37 4.24 20.02
N HIS A 84 13.26 5.50 19.59
CA HIS A 84 12.04 6.28 19.77
C HIS A 84 10.89 5.75 18.91
N LEU A 85 11.16 5.43 17.64
CA LEU A 85 10.17 4.88 16.71
C LEU A 85 9.67 3.49 17.16
N GLY A 86 10.57 2.64 17.64
CA GLY A 86 10.22 1.36 18.28
C GLY A 86 9.63 1.50 19.70
N GLY A 87 9.50 2.73 20.22
CA GLY A 87 9.02 2.99 21.57
C GLY A 87 7.50 3.15 21.66
N LYS A 88 6.91 2.65 22.76
CA LYS A 88 5.46 2.73 23.02
C LYS A 88 4.89 4.14 22.97
N LYS A 89 5.64 5.15 23.48
CA LYS A 89 5.20 6.56 23.48
C LYS A 89 4.93 7.10 22.08
N HIS A 90 5.79 6.76 21.11
CA HIS A 90 5.62 7.19 19.73
C HIS A 90 4.37 6.54 19.11
N GLY A 91 4.25 5.21 19.22
CA GLY A 91 3.07 4.48 18.73
C GLY A 91 1.74 4.99 19.30
N LEU A 92 1.68 5.29 20.60
CA LEU A 92 0.48 5.87 21.23
C LEU A 92 0.13 7.27 20.70
N ASN A 93 1.12 8.08 20.32
CA ASN A 93 0.88 9.39 19.71
C ASN A 93 0.43 9.26 18.26
N VAL A 94 0.94 8.26 17.53
CA VAL A 94 0.48 7.94 16.16
C VAL A 94 -1.00 7.55 16.18
N LEU A 95 -1.40 6.67 17.09
CA LEU A 95 -2.80 6.27 17.26
C LEU A 95 -3.70 7.47 17.61
N ARG A 96 -3.28 8.32 18.55
CA ARG A 96 -4.03 9.55 18.90
C ARG A 96 -4.17 10.50 17.72
N ARG A 97 -3.12 10.64 16.90
CA ARG A 97 -3.19 11.43 15.67
C ARG A 97 -4.13 10.80 14.65
N GLY A 98 -4.11 9.47 14.50
CA GLY A 98 -5.07 8.73 13.65
C GLY A 98 -6.52 9.05 14.03
N ILE A 99 -6.86 8.91 15.32
CA ILE A 99 -8.19 9.26 15.86
C ILE A 99 -8.54 10.73 15.59
N SER A 100 -7.56 11.64 15.73
CA SER A 100 -7.78 13.06 15.48
C SER A 100 -8.02 13.37 13.99
N ILE A 101 -7.34 12.65 13.09
CA ILE A 101 -7.54 12.76 11.64
C ILE A 101 -8.94 12.27 11.29
N GLU A 102 -9.31 11.08 11.76
CA GLU A 102 -10.65 10.51 11.57
C GLU A 102 -11.75 11.45 12.08
N LYS A 103 -11.54 12.04 13.26
CA LYS A 103 -12.45 13.03 13.83
C LYS A 103 -12.48 14.34 13.04
N SER A 104 -11.35 14.78 12.48
CA SER A 104 -11.33 15.96 11.62
C SER A 104 -11.96 15.71 10.24
N SER A 105 -11.95 14.46 9.78
CA SER A 105 -12.60 14.02 8.54
C SER A 105 -14.07 13.63 8.73
N LEU A 106 -14.72 14.03 9.83
CA LEU A 106 -16.17 13.83 10.10
C LEU A 106 -17.07 14.66 9.15
N GLY A 107 -16.88 14.46 7.86
CA GLY A 107 -17.90 14.43 6.81
C GLY A 107 -17.87 13.12 6.00
N ARG A 108 -17.06 12.12 6.36
CA ARG A 108 -17.11 10.77 5.79
C ARG A 108 -16.91 9.73 6.88
N GLU A 109 -18.02 9.17 7.34
CA GLU A 109 -18.03 7.90 8.07
C GLU A 109 -17.50 6.80 7.16
N GLY A 110 -16.58 5.99 7.67
CA GLY A 110 -16.16 4.76 7.02
C GLY A 110 -14.74 4.33 7.42
N GLN A 111 -14.67 3.40 8.39
CA GLN A 111 -13.61 2.37 8.54
C GLN A 111 -12.18 2.91 8.82
N THR A 112 -11.42 2.55 9.86
CA THR A 112 -11.32 1.33 10.68
C THR A 112 -10.29 1.58 11.79
N THR A 113 -10.64 1.32 13.05
CA THR A 113 -9.71 1.21 14.20
C THR A 113 -9.14 -0.21 14.36
N HIS A 114 -9.19 -1.00 13.29
CA HIS A 114 -8.55 -2.30 13.21
C HIS A 114 -7.27 -2.12 12.38
N ASP A 115 -6.23 -2.90 12.68
CA ASP A 115 -5.18 -3.29 11.71
C ASP A 115 -3.73 -2.90 11.94
N PHE A 116 -3.18 -2.83 13.17
CA PHE A 116 -1.72 -3.05 13.26
C PHE A 116 -1.38 -4.54 13.05
N ARG A 117 -2.15 -5.44 13.68
CA ARG A 117 -1.94 -6.89 13.58
C ARG A 117 -2.29 -7.42 12.19
N GLN A 118 -3.30 -6.84 11.55
CA GLN A 118 -3.70 -7.19 10.19
C GLN A 118 -2.78 -6.54 9.16
N GLN A 119 -2.32 -5.28 9.33
CA GLN A 119 -1.26 -4.73 8.48
C GLN A 119 0.03 -5.56 8.56
N GLN A 120 0.41 -6.04 9.76
CA GLN A 120 1.61 -6.87 9.91
C GLN A 120 1.43 -8.23 9.24
N LYS A 121 0.27 -8.88 9.39
CA LYS A 121 -0.09 -10.08 8.61
C LYS A 121 -0.10 -9.82 7.11
N ILE A 122 -0.58 -8.65 6.66
CA ILE A 122 -0.58 -8.25 5.25
C ILE A 122 0.86 -8.07 4.74
N ILE A 123 1.76 -7.47 5.54
CA ILE A 123 3.17 -7.29 5.18
C ILE A 123 3.90 -8.64 5.12
N GLU A 124 3.68 -9.51 6.10
CA GLU A 124 4.22 -10.87 6.13
C GLU A 124 3.68 -11.70 4.94
N ALA A 125 2.38 -11.59 4.65
CA ALA A 125 1.76 -12.22 3.48
C ALA A 125 2.37 -11.69 2.16
N LYS A 126 2.61 -10.36 2.05
CA LYS A 126 3.27 -9.73 0.89
C LYS A 126 4.69 -10.24 0.67
N GLN A 127 5.43 -10.56 1.72
CA GLN A 127 6.79 -11.11 1.60
C GLN A 127 6.81 -12.58 1.18
N SER A 128 5.72 -13.33 1.45
CA SER A 128 5.59 -14.72 1.03
C SER A 128 5.06 -14.87 -0.40
N LEU A 129 4.43 -13.82 -0.95
CA LEU A 129 3.77 -13.84 -2.26
C LEU A 129 4.82 -13.98 -3.37
N LYS A 130 4.88 -15.16 -3.99
CA LYS A 130 5.68 -15.41 -5.19
C LYS A 130 4.81 -15.18 -6.41
N ASN A 131 5.07 -14.11 -7.14
CA ASN A 131 4.46 -13.90 -8.45
C ASN A 131 5.20 -14.78 -9.48
N ASN A 132 4.49 -15.68 -10.12
CA ASN A 132 5.05 -16.56 -11.16
C ASN A 132 5.13 -15.89 -12.54
N GLY A 133 4.62 -14.66 -12.70
CA GLY A 133 4.64 -13.90 -13.95
C GLY A 133 3.74 -14.46 -15.05
N THR A 134 2.90 -15.45 -14.72
CA THR A 134 1.94 -16.05 -15.65
C THR A 134 0.64 -15.26 -15.60
N ILE A 135 0.24 -14.70 -16.74
CA ILE A 135 -1.04 -14.02 -16.90
C ILE A 135 -2.11 -15.07 -17.21
N PRO A 136 -3.18 -15.17 -16.42
CA PRO A 136 -4.27 -16.12 -16.68
C PRO A 136 -5.04 -15.75 -17.96
N VAL A 137 -5.60 -16.76 -18.63
CA VAL A 137 -6.41 -16.52 -19.83
C VAL A 137 -7.79 -16.01 -19.39
N CYS A 138 -8.13 -14.78 -19.77
CA CYS A 138 -9.43 -14.17 -19.50
C CYS A 138 -10.32 -14.11 -20.75
N LYS A 139 -11.60 -14.43 -20.58
CA LYS A 139 -12.65 -14.27 -21.60
C LYS A 139 -13.72 -13.34 -21.03
N ILE A 140 -14.10 -12.34 -21.81
CA ILE A 140 -15.06 -11.31 -21.40
C ILE A 140 -16.25 -11.37 -22.35
N ALA A 141 -17.46 -11.40 -21.79
CA ALA A 141 -18.71 -11.37 -22.54
C ALA A 141 -19.66 -10.33 -21.95
N THR A 142 -20.28 -9.54 -22.81
CA THR A 142 -21.38 -8.65 -22.40
C THR A 142 -22.67 -9.46 -22.30
N VAL A 143 -23.30 -9.44 -21.14
CA VAL A 143 -24.54 -10.19 -20.87
C VAL A 143 -25.71 -9.22 -20.69
N LYS A 144 -26.93 -9.65 -21.02
CA LYS A 144 -28.14 -8.85 -20.78
C LYS A 144 -29.09 -9.65 -19.91
N ASN A 145 -29.55 -9.05 -18.82
CA ASN A 145 -30.53 -9.69 -17.95
C ASN A 145 -31.88 -9.75 -18.69
N PRO A 146 -32.49 -10.94 -18.87
CA PRO A 146 -33.76 -11.08 -19.56
C PRO A 146 -34.94 -10.43 -18.81
N LYS A 147 -34.88 -10.33 -17.48
CA LYS A 147 -35.98 -9.80 -16.66
C LYS A 147 -35.98 -8.27 -16.62
N ASN A 148 -34.80 -7.69 -16.36
CA ASN A 148 -34.67 -6.25 -16.11
C ASN A 148 -34.16 -5.49 -17.34
N GLY A 149 -33.74 -6.20 -18.40
CA GLY A 149 -33.11 -5.60 -19.58
C GLY A 149 -31.75 -4.96 -19.33
N SER A 150 -31.25 -4.96 -18.08
CA SER A 150 -29.95 -4.41 -17.70
C SER A 150 -28.81 -5.12 -18.42
N VAL A 151 -27.85 -4.34 -18.91
CA VAL A 151 -26.62 -4.87 -19.51
C VAL A 151 -25.59 -5.07 -18.40
N GLY A 152 -24.83 -6.15 -18.48
CA GLY A 152 -23.81 -6.54 -17.53
C GLY A 152 -22.58 -7.12 -18.20
N LEU A 153 -21.61 -7.48 -17.38
CA LEU A 153 -20.36 -8.07 -17.80
C LEU A 153 -20.21 -9.43 -17.12
N ALA A 154 -19.88 -10.46 -17.91
CA ALA A 154 -19.50 -11.77 -17.43
C ALA A 154 -18.05 -12.03 -17.83
N ILE A 155 -17.24 -12.42 -16.87
CA ILE A 155 -15.80 -12.66 -17.01
C ILE A 155 -15.54 -14.10 -16.59
N GLN A 156 -14.82 -14.82 -17.43
CA GLN A 156 -14.31 -16.15 -17.14
C GLN A 156 -12.79 -16.10 -17.15
N VAL A 157 -12.17 -16.45 -16.04
CA VAL A 157 -10.71 -16.53 -15.89
C VAL A 157 -10.31 -17.99 -15.73
N ASN A 158 -9.39 -18.45 -16.57
CA ASN A 158 -8.88 -19.82 -16.54
C ASN A 158 -7.48 -19.88 -15.90
N TYR A 159 -7.38 -20.61 -14.80
CA TYR A 159 -6.13 -20.87 -14.06
C TYR A 159 -5.59 -22.29 -14.27
N SER A 160 -6.13 -23.04 -15.22
CA SER A 160 -5.70 -24.41 -15.54
C SER A 160 -4.30 -24.46 -16.19
N SER A 161 -3.86 -23.38 -16.83
CA SER A 161 -2.58 -23.33 -17.52
C SER A 161 -1.40 -23.30 -16.54
N GLU A 162 -0.65 -24.41 -16.52
CA GLU A 162 0.70 -24.57 -15.96
C GLU A 162 0.89 -24.17 -14.49
N VAL A 163 0.11 -24.78 -13.61
CA VAL A 163 0.52 -24.90 -12.21
C VAL A 163 1.68 -25.92 -12.17
N LYS A 164 2.92 -25.43 -11.98
CA LYS A 164 3.99 -26.23 -11.38
C LYS A 164 3.62 -26.50 -9.92
N GLU A 165 2.57 -27.29 -9.71
CA GLU A 165 1.93 -27.58 -8.42
C GLU A 165 2.72 -28.60 -7.59
N ASN A 166 3.97 -28.87 -7.93
CA ASN A 166 4.76 -29.91 -7.28
C ASN A 166 5.74 -29.37 -6.22
N SER A 167 5.64 -28.10 -5.81
CA SER A 167 6.63 -27.54 -4.86
C SER A 167 6.11 -26.57 -3.79
N VAL A 168 4.80 -26.32 -3.68
CA VAL A 168 4.26 -25.38 -2.68
C VAL A 168 2.94 -25.90 -2.08
N ASP A 169 2.93 -27.16 -1.64
CA ASP A 169 1.92 -27.63 -0.70
C ASP A 169 2.31 -27.17 0.70
N SER A 170 2.01 -25.91 1.00
CA SER A 170 1.91 -25.44 2.38
C SER A 170 0.44 -25.11 2.61
N ASP A 171 -0.17 -25.96 3.43
CA ASP A 171 -1.60 -26.27 3.55
C ASP A 171 -2.52 -25.08 3.90
N ASP A 172 -1.94 -23.92 4.19
CA ASP A 172 -2.64 -22.75 4.75
C ASP A 172 -3.23 -21.80 3.69
N LYS A 173 -2.75 -21.81 2.44
CA LYS A 173 -3.19 -20.86 1.40
C LYS A 173 -3.86 -21.48 0.17
N ALA A 174 -3.72 -22.79 -0.05
CA ALA A 174 -4.33 -23.48 -1.19
C ALA A 174 -5.88 -23.48 -1.17
N LYS A 175 -6.49 -23.06 -0.05
CA LYS A 175 -7.95 -22.99 0.15
C LYS A 175 -8.57 -21.62 -0.17
N VAL A 176 -7.77 -20.57 -0.37
CA VAL A 176 -8.31 -19.23 -0.61
C VAL A 176 -8.72 -19.14 -2.08
N PRO A 177 -9.96 -18.75 -2.42
CA PRO A 177 -10.38 -18.51 -3.80
C PRO A 177 -9.79 -17.18 -4.35
N PRO A 178 -9.80 -16.98 -5.67
CA PRO A 178 -9.50 -15.67 -6.27
C PRO A 178 -10.45 -14.59 -5.75
N LEU A 179 -9.91 -13.38 -5.61
CA LEU A 179 -10.61 -12.23 -5.08
C LEU A 179 -10.69 -11.11 -6.10
N ILE A 180 -11.78 -10.36 -6.07
CA ILE A 180 -11.96 -9.17 -6.89
C ILE A 180 -12.01 -7.90 -6.05
N ARG A 181 -11.54 -6.79 -6.61
CA ARG A 181 -11.68 -5.45 -6.04
C ARG A 181 -11.85 -4.41 -7.14
N ILE A 182 -12.73 -3.44 -6.91
CA ILE A 182 -12.86 -2.27 -7.79
C ILE A 182 -11.86 -1.22 -7.32
N VAL A 183 -10.97 -0.82 -8.23
CA VAL A 183 -9.91 0.16 -8.00
C VAL A 183 -10.15 1.37 -8.88
N SER A 184 -10.06 2.56 -8.29
CA SER A 184 -10.10 3.81 -9.05
C SER A 184 -8.74 4.05 -9.72
N GLY A 185 -8.74 4.58 -10.94
CA GLY A 185 -7.52 4.98 -11.65
C GLY A 185 -6.68 6.04 -10.91
N LEU A 186 -7.22 6.67 -9.86
CA LEU A 186 -6.49 7.57 -8.95
C LEU A 186 -5.47 6.82 -8.07
N GLU A 187 -5.67 5.53 -7.82
CA GLU A 187 -4.78 4.70 -6.98
C GLU A 187 -3.65 4.05 -7.80
N LEU A 188 -3.66 4.21 -9.12
CA LEU A 188 -2.66 3.63 -10.01
C LEU A 188 -1.36 4.44 -9.98
N SER A 189 -0.24 3.73 -10.15
CA SER A 189 1.08 4.37 -10.22
C SER A 189 1.21 5.33 -11.41
N ASP A 190 0.46 5.07 -12.48
CA ASP A 190 0.40 5.92 -13.67
C ASP A 190 -0.70 6.98 -13.53
N THR A 191 -0.29 8.24 -13.43
CA THR A 191 -1.19 9.41 -13.31
C THR A 191 -1.99 9.73 -14.58
N LYS A 192 -1.91 8.90 -15.62
CA LYS A 192 -2.55 9.13 -16.93
C LYS A 192 -4.01 8.69 -16.98
N GLN A 193 -4.39 7.66 -16.22
CA GLN A 193 -5.72 7.02 -16.29
C GLN A 193 -6.67 7.53 -15.19
N LYS A 194 -6.64 8.84 -14.91
CA LYS A 194 -7.49 9.46 -13.88
C LYS A 194 -8.94 9.49 -14.38
N GLY A 195 -9.87 8.95 -13.59
CA GLY A 195 -11.32 8.98 -13.87
C GLY A 195 -11.94 7.67 -14.36
N LYS A 196 -11.13 6.63 -14.58
CA LYS A 196 -11.61 5.28 -14.91
C LYS A 196 -11.65 4.38 -13.68
N LYS A 197 -12.54 3.39 -13.69
CA LYS A 197 -12.62 2.32 -12.68
C LYS A 197 -12.09 1.03 -13.30
N PHE A 198 -11.34 0.25 -12.54
CA PHE A 198 -10.81 -1.03 -12.95
C PHE A 198 -11.29 -2.12 -12.00
N LEU A 199 -11.78 -3.23 -12.55
CA LEU A 199 -12.01 -4.45 -11.79
C LEU A 199 -10.71 -5.25 -11.78
N VAL A 200 -10.09 -5.35 -10.62
CA VAL A 200 -8.87 -6.11 -10.41
C VAL A 200 -9.24 -7.50 -9.90
N ILE A 201 -8.71 -8.54 -10.54
CA ILE A 201 -8.84 -9.94 -10.14
C ILE A 201 -7.45 -10.41 -9.72
N ALA A 202 -7.34 -10.96 -8.51
CA ALA A 202 -6.08 -11.41 -7.93
C ALA A 202 -6.18 -12.87 -7.46
N TYR A 203 -5.15 -13.66 -7.78
CA TYR A 203 -5.01 -15.03 -7.31
C TYR A 203 -3.54 -15.40 -7.17
N GLU A 204 -3.10 -15.84 -5.99
CA GLU A 204 -1.75 -16.37 -5.81
C GLU A 204 -1.67 -17.73 -6.54
N PRO A 205 -0.66 -18.00 -7.41
CA PRO A 205 0.58 -17.27 -7.69
C PRO A 205 0.58 -16.45 -9.00
N PHE A 206 -0.58 -16.25 -9.62
CA PHE A 206 -0.71 -15.60 -10.92
C PHE A 206 -0.58 -14.09 -10.85
N GLU A 207 -0.31 -13.47 -11.99
CA GLU A 207 -0.30 -12.01 -12.10
C GLU A 207 -1.74 -11.45 -12.05
N ASN A 208 -1.89 -10.28 -11.44
CA ASN A 208 -3.19 -9.62 -11.31
C ASN A 208 -3.71 -9.18 -12.69
N ILE A 209 -5.01 -9.39 -12.91
CA ILE A 209 -5.71 -8.93 -14.12
C ILE A 209 -6.51 -7.69 -13.77
N ALA A 210 -6.50 -6.67 -14.64
CA ALA A 210 -7.34 -5.49 -14.52
C ALA A 210 -8.23 -5.32 -15.76
N ILE A 211 -9.52 -5.10 -15.55
CA ILE A 211 -10.52 -4.86 -16.61
C ILE A 211 -11.12 -3.47 -16.42
N GLU A 212 -11.09 -2.64 -17.47
CA GLU A 212 -11.71 -1.32 -17.43
C GLU A 212 -13.23 -1.44 -17.35
N LEU A 213 -13.82 -0.74 -16.38
CA LEU A 213 -15.27 -0.65 -16.21
C LEU A 213 -15.80 0.68 -16.74
N PRO A 214 -16.97 0.66 -17.41
CA PRO A 214 -17.74 1.88 -17.68
C PRO A 214 -18.01 2.68 -16.40
N PRO A 215 -18.28 4.00 -16.52
CA PRO A 215 -18.53 4.85 -15.35
C PRO A 215 -19.82 4.50 -14.61
N ASN A 216 -20.71 3.71 -15.21
CA ASN A 216 -22.00 3.31 -14.65
C ASN A 216 -21.87 2.62 -13.29
N GLU A 217 -22.91 2.76 -12.47
CA GLU A 217 -23.02 2.07 -11.18
C GLU A 217 -23.31 0.58 -11.42
N ILE A 218 -22.73 -0.27 -10.58
CA ILE A 218 -23.07 -1.69 -10.54
C ILE A 218 -24.32 -1.87 -9.69
N ILE A 219 -25.25 -2.69 -10.17
CA ILE A 219 -26.43 -3.10 -9.41
C ILE A 219 -26.12 -4.44 -8.77
N PHE A 220 -26.17 -4.47 -7.45
CA PHE A 220 -26.31 -5.71 -6.71
C PHE A 220 -27.78 -6.10 -6.72
N SER A 221 -28.08 -7.36 -7.05
CA SER A 221 -29.43 -7.86 -6.89
C SER A 221 -29.80 -7.75 -5.41
N GLU A 222 -30.87 -7.01 -5.13
CA GLU A 222 -31.43 -6.75 -3.80
C GLU A 222 -31.86 -8.01 -3.04
N ASN A 223 -32.01 -9.15 -3.73
CA ASN A 223 -32.44 -10.42 -3.16
C ASN A 223 -31.66 -11.59 -3.76
N ASN A 224 -30.54 -12.03 -3.17
CA ASN A 224 -30.04 -13.35 -3.56
C ASN A 224 -29.63 -14.30 -2.44
N ASP A 225 -29.39 -13.84 -1.22
CA ASP A 225 -29.21 -14.77 -0.10
C ASP A 225 -29.84 -14.19 1.16
N MET A 226 -30.69 -14.98 1.79
CA MET A 226 -31.39 -14.65 3.03
C MET A 226 -30.36 -14.49 4.15
N ASP A 227 -29.82 -13.29 4.34
CA ASP A 227 -28.95 -12.83 5.44
C ASP A 227 -28.09 -13.94 6.08
N ASN A 228 -27.46 -14.76 5.22
CA ASN A 228 -26.50 -15.73 5.67
C ASN A 228 -25.26 -14.89 5.92
N ASN A 229 -24.98 -14.61 7.19
CA ASN A 229 -23.80 -13.92 7.67
C ASN A 229 -22.54 -14.78 7.41
N ASN A 230 -22.32 -15.13 6.15
CA ASN A 230 -21.12 -15.76 5.67
C ASN A 230 -20.09 -14.65 5.51
N ASP A 231 -18.99 -14.82 6.22
CA ASP A 231 -17.85 -13.92 6.33
C ASP A 231 -17.06 -13.84 5.00
N GLY A 232 -17.74 -13.48 3.92
CA GLY A 232 -17.13 -13.13 2.64
C GLY A 232 -16.30 -11.86 2.80
N VAL A 233 -15.26 -11.71 1.98
CA VAL A 233 -14.35 -10.54 2.06
C VAL A 233 -15.10 -9.22 1.90
N ASP A 234 -16.10 -9.20 1.03
CA ASP A 234 -17.05 -8.10 0.83
C ASP A 234 -18.31 -8.61 0.08
N GLU A 235 -19.34 -7.77 0.02
CA GLU A 235 -20.59 -8.08 -0.69
C GLU A 235 -20.40 -8.34 -2.19
N LEU A 236 -19.35 -7.77 -2.80
CA LEU A 236 -19.06 -7.92 -4.22
C LEU A 236 -18.55 -9.33 -4.53
N ASN A 237 -17.61 -9.83 -3.72
CA ASN A 237 -17.08 -11.18 -3.85
C ASN A 237 -18.16 -12.21 -3.57
N GLU A 238 -19.03 -11.97 -2.59
CA GLU A 238 -20.12 -12.88 -2.26
C GLU A 238 -21.21 -12.94 -3.35
N LYS A 239 -21.73 -11.78 -3.78
CA LYS A 239 -22.91 -11.73 -4.67
C LYS A 239 -22.59 -11.96 -6.14
N CYS A 240 -21.37 -11.67 -6.58
CA CYS A 240 -21.05 -11.55 -8.01
C CYS A 240 -20.00 -12.54 -8.50
N THR A 241 -19.52 -13.48 -7.66
CA THR A 241 -18.43 -14.38 -8.03
C THR A 241 -18.73 -15.84 -7.75
N PHE A 242 -18.11 -16.72 -8.54
CA PHE A 242 -18.19 -18.15 -8.37
C PHE A 242 -16.84 -18.79 -8.73
N TRP A 243 -16.30 -19.59 -7.81
CA TRP A 243 -15.03 -20.28 -7.98
C TRP A 243 -15.24 -21.78 -8.16
N ASP A 244 -14.95 -22.30 -9.36
CA ASP A 244 -14.85 -23.74 -9.60
C ASP A 244 -13.41 -24.18 -9.31
N ALA A 245 -13.17 -24.67 -8.10
CA ALA A 245 -11.88 -25.16 -7.66
C ALA A 245 -11.41 -26.42 -8.42
N ILE A 246 -12.33 -27.21 -8.99
CA ILE A 246 -12.01 -28.45 -9.69
C ILE A 246 -11.47 -28.12 -11.08
N SER A 247 -12.21 -27.30 -11.83
CA SER A 247 -11.79 -26.87 -13.18
C SER A 247 -10.79 -25.72 -13.16
N LYS A 248 -10.54 -25.12 -11.98
CA LYS A 248 -9.74 -23.89 -11.79
C LYS A 248 -10.28 -22.73 -12.66
N LEU A 249 -11.61 -22.60 -12.74
CA LEU A 249 -12.29 -21.57 -13.50
C LEU A 249 -12.97 -20.59 -12.55
N TYR A 250 -12.67 -19.31 -12.72
CA TYR A 250 -13.28 -18.24 -11.95
C TYR A 250 -14.26 -17.45 -12.79
N TYR A 251 -15.48 -17.33 -12.29
CA TYR A 251 -16.57 -16.65 -12.95
C TYR A 251 -16.96 -15.41 -12.14
N VAL A 252 -17.02 -14.27 -12.82
CA VAL A 252 -17.48 -13.01 -12.23
C VAL A 252 -18.59 -12.46 -13.11
N GLN A 253 -19.73 -12.13 -12.52
CA GLN A 253 -20.86 -11.56 -13.23
C GLN A 253 -21.54 -10.46 -12.45
N PHE A 254 -21.80 -9.33 -13.10
CA PHE A 254 -22.55 -8.22 -12.50
C PHE A 254 -23.23 -7.39 -13.59
N PHE A 255 -24.26 -6.64 -13.20
CA PHE A 255 -25.06 -5.80 -14.10
C PHE A 255 -24.85 -4.32 -13.78
N PHE A 256 -24.95 -3.48 -14.80
CA PHE A 256 -24.89 -2.03 -14.66
C PHE A 256 -26.30 -1.43 -14.52
N LYS A 257 -26.38 -0.33 -13.78
CA LYS A 257 -27.53 0.56 -13.79
C LYS A 257 -27.64 1.22 -15.15
N GLN A 258 -28.81 1.12 -15.76
CA GLN A 258 -29.09 1.85 -16.99
C GLN A 258 -29.08 3.34 -16.66
N ALA A 259 -28.27 4.12 -17.36
CA ALA A 259 -28.45 5.56 -17.38
C ALA A 259 -29.82 5.82 -18.01
N GLU A 260 -30.71 6.53 -17.30
CA GLU A 260 -31.90 7.08 -17.91
C GLU A 260 -31.44 7.88 -19.13
N GLN A 261 -31.82 7.43 -20.31
CA GLN A 261 -31.63 8.22 -21.51
C GLN A 261 -32.57 9.42 -21.34
N GLU A 262 -32.00 10.61 -21.09
CA GLU A 262 -32.69 11.87 -21.33
C GLU A 262 -33.22 11.78 -22.77
N GLN A 263 -34.53 11.55 -22.89
CA GLN A 263 -35.22 11.67 -24.16
C GLN A 263 -35.06 13.13 -24.58
N GLY A 264 -34.14 13.37 -25.50
CA GLY A 264 -34.09 14.62 -26.23
C GLY A 264 -35.41 14.76 -26.98
N ASP A 265 -36.25 15.67 -26.48
CA ASP A 265 -37.48 16.08 -27.16
C ASP A 265 -37.17 16.50 -28.60
N VAL A 266 -38.07 16.05 -29.48
CA VAL A 266 -38.11 16.22 -30.95
C VAL A 266 -38.16 17.68 -31.36
#